data_AF-A0A8T8LUM6-F1
#
_entry.id   AF-A0A8T8LUM6-F1
#
_cell.length_a   1.000
_cell.length_b   1.000
_cell.length_c   1.000
_cell.angle_alpha   90.00
_cell.angle_beta   90.00
_cell.angle_gamma   90.00
#
_symmetry.space_group_name_H-M   'P 1'
#
loop_
_entity.id
_entity.type
_entity.pdbx_description
1 polymer ?
#
loop_
_entity_poly.entity_id
_entity_poly.type
_entity_poly.pdbx_seq_one_letter_code
_entity_poly.pdbx_strand_id
1 'polypeptide(L)'
;MDRRDLNYEAVDYLVERIYFYVGFSRKAFETLSLATRVSWELGLDGDDASDFMEDFFEHFGVESGDYDHYRYFKPEGTDIFVFFRSKDRRAKTAMTLGMLYNAAQTKAWNFETIEKTNFSTLPIYNRTEEIPIEGFSINTR
;
A
#
# COMPACT_ATOMS: atom_id res chain seq x y z
N MET A 1 2.52 11.90 11.72
CA MET A 1 1.25 12.46 11.21
C MET A 1 0.15 12.03 12.15
N ASP A 2 -0.62 12.96 12.71
CA ASP A 2 -1.83 12.59 13.47
C ASP A 2 -2.87 12.08 12.48
N ARG A 3 -3.63 11.05 12.87
CA ARG A 3 -4.70 10.45 12.09
C ARG A 3 -5.77 11.47 11.66
N ARG A 4 -6.00 12.51 12.49
CA ARG A 4 -6.95 13.59 12.20
C ARG A 4 -6.54 14.49 11.03
N ASP A 5 -5.27 14.43 10.64
CA ASP A 5 -4.72 15.21 9.53
C ASP A 5 -4.61 14.39 8.24
N LEU A 6 -5.13 13.15 8.23
CA LEU A 6 -5.14 12.32 7.02
C LEU A 6 -6.19 12.83 6.05
N ASN A 7 -5.79 12.89 4.77
CA ASN A 7 -6.72 13.01 3.66
C ASN A 7 -7.42 11.65 3.49
N TYR A 8 -8.59 11.52 4.14
CA TYR A 8 -9.36 10.28 4.11
C TYR A 8 -9.88 9.93 2.72
N GLU A 9 -10.12 10.88 1.82
CA GLU A 9 -10.46 10.56 0.42
C GLU A 9 -9.35 9.74 -0.25
N ALA A 10 -8.09 10.14 -0.06
CA ALA A 10 -6.95 9.40 -0.60
C ALA A 10 -6.74 8.05 0.10
N VAL A 11 -6.88 8.01 1.43
CA VAL A 11 -6.71 6.76 2.19
C VAL A 11 -7.81 5.76 1.86
N ASP A 12 -9.07 6.21 1.78
CA ASP A 12 -10.22 5.38 1.49
C ASP A 12 -10.12 4.80 0.08
N TYR A 13 -9.75 5.61 -0.91
CA TYR A 13 -9.47 5.10 -2.26
C TYR A 13 -8.40 4.00 -2.26
N LEU A 14 -7.28 4.21 -1.56
CA LEU A 14 -6.22 3.20 -1.47
C LEU A 14 -6.76 1.90 -0.86
N VAL A 15 -7.52 2.01 0.23
CA VAL A 15 -8.09 0.87 0.94
C VAL A 15 -9.09 0.11 0.07
N GLU A 16 -10.01 0.81 -0.57
CA GLU A 16 -11.00 0.25 -1.50
C GLU A 16 -10.33 -0.43 -2.71
N ARG A 17 -9.33 0.23 -3.32
CA ARG A 17 -8.68 -0.29 -4.51
C ARG A 17 -7.81 -1.50 -4.20
N ILE A 18 -7.08 -1.51 -3.08
CA ILE A 18 -6.34 -2.71 -2.65
C ILE A 18 -7.35 -3.85 -2.36
N TYR A 19 -8.44 -3.57 -1.65
CA TYR A 19 -9.47 -4.58 -1.39
C TYR A 19 -10.08 -5.16 -2.66
N PHE A 20 -10.28 -4.35 -3.70
CA PHE A 20 -10.77 -4.81 -4.99
C PHE A 20 -9.87 -5.89 -5.61
N TYR A 21 -8.55 -5.72 -5.54
CA TYR A 21 -7.59 -6.66 -6.13
C TYR A 21 -7.43 -7.94 -5.30
N VAL A 22 -7.22 -7.81 -3.99
CA VAL A 22 -6.78 -8.96 -3.17
C VAL A 22 -7.77 -9.37 -2.07
N GLY A 23 -8.84 -8.61 -1.88
CA GLY A 23 -9.73 -8.76 -0.73
C GLY A 23 -9.01 -8.51 0.60
N PHE A 24 -9.74 -8.53 1.71
CA PHE A 24 -9.15 -8.44 3.05
C PHE A 24 -9.69 -9.53 3.98
N SER A 25 -8.85 -9.93 4.94
CA SER A 25 -9.31 -10.76 6.06
C SER A 25 -10.26 -9.96 6.96
N ARG A 26 -11.19 -10.64 7.64
CA ARG A 26 -12.19 -10.01 8.55
C ARG A 26 -11.60 -9.08 9.61
N LYS A 27 -10.33 -9.25 9.95
CA LYS A 27 -9.62 -8.49 10.99
C LYS A 27 -8.67 -7.43 10.45
N ALA A 28 -8.58 -7.23 9.14
CA ALA A 28 -7.61 -6.30 8.56
C ALA A 28 -7.68 -4.90 9.20
N PHE A 29 -8.90 -4.41 9.46
CA PHE A 29 -9.15 -3.10 10.06
C PHE A 29 -8.83 -2.99 11.56
N GLU A 30 -8.55 -4.08 12.26
CA GLU A 30 -8.12 -4.02 13.67
C GLU A 30 -6.72 -3.40 13.82
N THR A 31 -5.87 -3.53 12.78
CA THR A 31 -4.47 -3.08 12.81
C THR A 31 -4.03 -2.31 11.56
N LEU A 32 -4.94 -2.03 10.62
CA LEU A 32 -4.64 -1.30 9.39
C LEU A 32 -4.11 0.10 9.72
N SER A 33 -2.88 0.37 9.31
CA SER A 33 -2.15 1.61 9.59
C SER A 33 -1.33 2.04 8.38
N LEU A 34 -0.77 3.26 8.40
CA LEU A 34 0.15 3.70 7.36
C LEU A 34 1.45 2.86 7.32
N ALA A 35 1.78 2.17 8.42
CA ALA A 35 2.91 1.24 8.47
C ALA A 35 2.58 -0.16 7.91
N THR A 36 1.31 -0.46 7.62
CA THR A 36 0.90 -1.77 7.09
C THR A 36 1.59 -2.04 5.76
N ARG A 37 2.27 -3.20 5.67
CA ARG A 37 2.96 -3.65 4.46
C ARG A 37 1.98 -4.30 3.51
N VAL A 38 1.75 -3.68 2.35
CA VAL A 38 0.64 -4.06 1.46
C VAL A 38 0.79 -5.47 0.89
N SER A 39 2.00 -5.92 0.54
CA SER A 39 2.25 -7.31 0.11
C SER A 39 2.10 -8.31 1.27
N TRP A 40 2.83 -8.11 2.36
CA TRP A 40 2.91 -9.12 3.44
C TRP A 40 1.66 -9.22 4.32
N GLU A 41 0.94 -8.13 4.51
CA GLU A 41 -0.18 -8.06 5.47
C GLU A 41 -1.54 -7.99 4.78
N LEU A 42 -1.60 -7.50 3.54
CA LEU A 42 -2.84 -7.42 2.75
C LEU A 42 -2.86 -8.38 1.55
N GLY A 43 -1.70 -8.90 1.13
CA GLY A 43 -1.59 -9.84 0.01
C GLY A 43 -1.37 -9.20 -1.35
N LEU A 44 -1.23 -7.87 -1.44
CA LEU A 44 -1.00 -7.15 -2.70
C LEU A 44 0.43 -7.36 -3.21
N ASP A 45 0.61 -8.33 -4.09
CA ASP A 45 1.91 -8.67 -4.70
C ASP A 45 1.68 -9.10 -6.17
N GLY A 46 2.76 -9.38 -6.92
CA GLY A 46 2.59 -10.00 -8.24
C GLY A 46 1.89 -9.12 -9.27
N ASP A 47 1.03 -9.75 -10.08
CA ASP A 47 0.30 -9.09 -11.16
C ASP A 47 -0.78 -8.16 -10.58
N ASP A 48 -1.42 -8.55 -9.46
CA ASP A 48 -2.36 -7.68 -8.73
C ASP A 48 -1.71 -6.36 -8.29
N ALA A 49 -0.46 -6.43 -7.82
CA ALA A 49 0.30 -5.23 -7.47
C ALA A 49 0.72 -4.40 -8.69
N SER A 50 0.92 -5.04 -9.85
CA SER A 50 1.24 -4.32 -11.10
C SER A 50 0.03 -3.49 -11.53
N ASP A 51 -1.13 -4.13 -11.66
CA ASP A 51 -2.38 -3.50 -12.08
C ASP A 51 -2.81 -2.40 -11.09
N PHE A 52 -2.72 -2.68 -9.78
CA PHE A 52 -3.00 -1.67 -8.76
C PHE A 52 -2.12 -0.43 -8.90
N MET A 53 -0.83 -0.60 -9.19
CA MET A 53 0.10 0.52 -9.29
C MET A 53 -0.15 1.37 -10.53
N GLU A 54 -0.57 0.77 -11.65
CA GLU A 54 -1.01 1.50 -12.84
C GLU A 54 -2.20 2.42 -12.53
N ASP A 55 -3.26 1.87 -11.92
CA ASP A 55 -4.42 2.67 -11.50
C ASP A 55 -4.05 3.74 -10.48
N PHE A 56 -3.16 3.42 -9.54
CA PHE A 56 -2.70 4.35 -8.52
C PHE A 56 -2.02 5.57 -9.16
N PHE A 57 -1.12 5.34 -10.12
CA PHE A 57 -0.44 6.43 -10.83
C PHE A 57 -1.43 7.26 -11.64
N GLU A 58 -2.37 6.62 -12.34
CA GLU A 58 -3.40 7.31 -13.13
C GLU A 58 -4.36 8.12 -12.24
N HIS A 59 -4.98 7.49 -11.25
CA HIS A 59 -5.99 8.10 -10.39
C HIS A 59 -5.46 9.31 -9.63
N PHE A 60 -4.26 9.19 -9.04
CA PHE A 60 -3.68 10.28 -8.29
C PHE A 60 -2.86 11.24 -9.14
N GLY A 61 -2.55 10.92 -10.40
CA GLY A 61 -1.64 11.71 -11.23
C GLY A 61 -0.25 11.80 -10.62
N VAL A 62 0.26 10.68 -10.10
CA VAL A 62 1.60 10.62 -9.49
C VAL A 62 2.64 10.44 -10.59
N GLU A 63 3.63 11.33 -10.64
CA GLU A 63 4.80 11.13 -11.50
C GLU A 63 5.60 9.91 -11.01
N SER A 64 5.78 8.91 -11.88
CA SER A 64 6.39 7.63 -11.51
C SER A 64 7.87 7.72 -11.12
N GLY A 65 8.58 8.78 -11.54
CA GLY A 65 9.93 9.11 -11.06
C GLY A 65 10.90 7.92 -11.09
N ASP A 66 11.38 7.54 -9.91
CA ASP A 66 12.33 6.44 -9.69
C ASP A 66 11.66 5.13 -9.24
N TYR A 67 10.34 5.00 -9.44
CA TYR A 67 9.59 3.78 -9.12
C TYR A 67 10.12 2.57 -9.90
N ASP A 68 10.37 1.49 -9.18
CA ASP A 68 10.72 0.18 -9.74
C ASP A 68 9.87 -0.89 -9.06
N HIS A 69 8.94 -1.48 -9.80
CA HIS A 69 8.01 -2.48 -9.28
C HIS A 69 8.73 -3.63 -8.54
N TYR A 70 9.82 -4.15 -9.11
CA TYR A 70 10.56 -5.28 -8.53
C TYR A 70 11.34 -4.92 -7.26
N ARG A 71 11.45 -3.62 -6.92
CA ARG A 71 11.98 -3.17 -5.63
C ARG A 71 11.06 -3.52 -4.47
N TYR A 72 9.76 -3.48 -4.74
CA TYR A 72 8.69 -3.54 -3.74
C TYR A 72 7.88 -4.84 -3.78
N PHE A 73 7.71 -5.39 -4.97
CA PHE A 73 6.84 -6.53 -5.23
C PHE A 73 7.62 -7.68 -5.87
N LYS A 74 7.24 -8.90 -5.53
CA LYS A 74 7.78 -10.10 -6.13
C LYS A 74 7.09 -10.32 -7.48
N PRO A 75 7.83 -10.75 -8.50
CA PRO A 75 7.21 -11.24 -9.73
C PRO A 75 6.32 -12.46 -9.41
N GLU A 76 5.21 -12.59 -10.13
CA GLU A 76 4.42 -13.82 -10.10
C GLU A 76 5.06 -14.95 -10.91
N GLY A 77 4.71 -16.20 -10.55
CA GLY A 77 5.14 -17.40 -11.25
C GLY A 77 6.59 -17.86 -11.01
N THR A 78 7.11 -18.70 -11.91
CA THR A 78 8.51 -19.18 -11.87
C THR A 78 9.40 -18.22 -12.68
N ASP A 79 9.49 -16.98 -12.22
CA ASP A 79 10.39 -16.00 -12.84
C ASP A 79 11.84 -16.31 -12.45
N ILE A 80 12.46 -17.24 -13.20
CA ILE A 80 13.87 -17.60 -13.04
C ILE A 80 14.82 -16.40 -13.24
N PHE A 81 14.36 -15.31 -13.86
CA PHE A 81 15.20 -14.12 -14.03
C PHE A 81 15.41 -13.34 -12.73
N VAL A 82 14.63 -13.62 -11.68
CA VAL A 82 14.85 -13.05 -10.34
C VAL A 82 16.27 -13.32 -9.81
N PHE A 83 16.89 -14.44 -10.21
CA PHE A 83 18.26 -14.78 -9.82
C PHE A 83 19.32 -13.89 -10.48
N PHE A 84 19.00 -13.25 -11.61
CA PHE A 84 19.89 -12.32 -12.32
C PHE A 84 19.64 -10.84 -11.98
N ARG A 85 18.52 -10.50 -11.32
CA ARG A 85 18.24 -9.13 -10.85
C ARG A 85 19.18 -8.72 -9.71
N SER A 86 19.49 -7.43 -9.59
CA SER A 86 20.20 -6.90 -8.42
C SER A 86 19.42 -7.15 -7.13
N LYS A 87 20.09 -7.20 -5.97
CA LYS A 87 19.46 -7.62 -4.70
C LYS A 87 18.33 -6.70 -4.24
N ASP A 88 18.41 -5.43 -4.60
CA ASP A 88 17.40 -4.40 -4.35
C ASP A 88 16.13 -4.63 -5.18
N ARG A 89 16.22 -5.25 -6.35
CA ARG A 89 15.10 -5.59 -7.26
C ARG A 89 14.51 -6.98 -7.03
N ARG A 90 14.49 -7.42 -5.77
CA ARG A 90 13.94 -8.73 -5.35
C ARG A 90 12.95 -8.57 -4.21
N ALA A 91 12.10 -7.54 -4.28
CA ALA A 91 11.12 -7.19 -3.24
C ALA A 91 11.75 -7.06 -1.84
N LYS A 92 12.96 -6.46 -1.78
CA LYS A 92 13.70 -6.36 -0.52
C LYS A 92 13.11 -5.28 0.39
N THR A 93 12.54 -4.23 -0.21
CA THR A 93 11.89 -3.15 0.53
C THR A 93 10.40 -3.43 0.58
N ALA A 94 9.82 -3.49 1.77
CA ALA A 94 8.38 -3.68 1.90
C ALA A 94 7.66 -2.36 1.57
N MET A 95 6.76 -2.39 0.58
CA MET A 95 5.82 -1.30 0.33
C MET A 95 4.86 -1.16 1.51
N THR A 96 4.67 0.05 2.03
CA THR A 96 3.64 0.32 3.03
C THR A 96 2.51 1.19 2.48
N LEU A 97 1.34 1.12 3.10
CA LEU A 97 0.21 1.99 2.76
C LEU A 97 0.58 3.48 2.86
N GLY A 98 1.44 3.83 3.82
CA GLY A 98 1.97 5.17 4.01
C GLY A 98 2.83 5.66 2.86
N MET A 99 3.57 4.77 2.18
CA MET A 99 4.36 5.13 0.99
C MET A 99 3.45 5.56 -0.15
N LEU A 100 2.39 4.78 -0.41
CA LEU A 100 1.36 5.10 -1.40
C LEU A 100 0.65 6.40 -1.05
N TYR A 101 0.24 6.56 0.20
CA TYR A 101 -0.39 7.80 0.68
C TYR A 101 0.53 9.01 0.49
N ASN A 102 1.82 8.90 0.85
CA ASN A 102 2.77 9.99 0.69
C ASN A 102 2.90 10.41 -0.78
N ALA A 103 3.12 9.45 -1.68
CA ALA A 103 3.22 9.70 -3.11
C ALA A 103 1.92 10.31 -3.68
N ALA A 104 0.75 9.87 -3.23
CA ALA A 104 -0.54 10.44 -3.63
C ALA A 104 -0.69 11.91 -3.21
N GLN A 105 -0.18 12.29 -2.03
CA GLN A 105 -0.21 13.67 -1.54
C GLN A 105 0.83 14.56 -2.24
N THR A 106 2.04 14.04 -2.49
CA THR A 106 3.14 14.81 -3.12
C THR A 106 3.07 14.83 -4.64
N LYS A 107 2.24 13.97 -5.25
CA LYS A 107 2.14 13.77 -6.69
C LYS A 107 3.43 13.30 -7.36
N ALA A 108 4.36 12.71 -6.59
CA ALA A 108 5.63 12.22 -7.12
C ALA A 108 6.14 11.00 -6.35
N TRP A 109 6.72 10.05 -7.08
CA TRP A 109 7.47 8.94 -6.50
C TRP A 109 8.96 9.29 -6.39
N ASN A 110 9.49 9.22 -5.17
CA ASN A 110 10.91 9.34 -4.87
C ASN A 110 11.29 8.34 -3.78
N PHE A 111 11.91 7.22 -4.15
CA PHE A 111 12.17 6.13 -3.21
C PHE A 111 13.08 6.59 -2.06
N GLU A 112 14.04 7.48 -2.30
CA GLU A 112 14.96 7.95 -1.26
C GLU A 112 14.25 8.70 -0.12
N THR A 113 13.21 9.45 -0.46
CA THR A 113 12.43 10.24 0.51
C THR A 113 11.39 9.35 1.19
N ILE A 114 10.64 8.59 0.39
CA ILE A 114 9.50 7.81 0.86
C ILE A 114 9.97 6.66 1.78
N GLU A 115 11.06 5.97 1.45
CA GLU A 115 11.55 4.82 2.25
C GLU A 115 12.19 5.22 3.59
N LYS A 116 12.65 6.48 3.71
CA LYS A 116 13.18 7.01 4.97
C LYS A 116 12.09 7.57 5.88
N THR A 117 10.85 7.61 5.41
CA THR A 117 9.72 8.15 6.18
C THR A 117 9.23 7.12 7.20
N ASN A 118 9.13 7.54 8.46
CA ASN A 118 8.51 6.73 9.51
C ASN A 118 6.99 6.91 9.49
N PHE A 119 6.28 5.85 9.10
CA PHE A 119 4.82 5.86 9.07
C PHE A 119 4.21 5.43 10.41
N SER A 120 3.07 6.01 10.75
CA SER A 120 2.36 5.71 11.99
C SER A 120 1.84 4.27 11.99
N THR A 121 2.00 3.60 13.13
CA THR A 121 1.43 2.27 13.40
C THR A 121 0.04 2.34 14.05
N LEU A 122 -0.48 3.54 14.30
CA LEU A 122 -1.82 3.72 14.85
C LEU A 122 -2.87 3.32 13.81
N PRO A 123 -3.98 2.66 14.22
CA PRO A 123 -5.07 2.34 13.32
C PRO A 123 -5.63 3.59 12.61
N ILE A 124 -5.87 3.46 11.31
CA ILE A 124 -6.46 4.53 10.47
C ILE A 124 -7.93 4.75 10.83
N TYR A 125 -8.67 3.65 11.05
CA TYR A 125 -10.08 3.65 11.40
C TYR A 125 -10.24 3.17 12.84
N ASN A 126 -11.05 3.87 13.64
CA ASN A 126 -11.33 3.48 15.03
C ASN A 126 -12.76 2.99 15.24
N ARG A 127 -13.64 3.26 14.28
CA ARG A 127 -15.05 2.86 14.33
C ARG A 127 -15.41 2.13 13.04
N THR A 128 -16.31 1.14 13.17
CA THR A 128 -16.78 0.36 12.02
C THR A 128 -17.41 1.25 10.95
N GLU A 129 -18.11 2.30 11.36
CA GLU A 129 -18.76 3.27 10.45
C GLU A 129 -17.77 4.12 9.64
N GLU A 130 -16.48 4.11 9.98
CA GLU A 130 -15.43 4.85 9.25
C GLU A 130 -14.80 4.01 8.14
N ILE A 131 -15.05 2.70 8.09
CA ILE A 131 -14.42 1.80 7.11
C ILE A 131 -15.10 2.02 5.75
N PRO A 132 -14.34 2.27 4.66
CA PRO A 132 -14.90 2.56 3.34
C PRO A 132 -15.45 1.31 2.61
N ILE A 133 -15.38 0.15 3.24
CA ILE A 133 -15.82 -1.13 2.66
C ILE A 133 -16.87 -1.78 3.57
N GLU A 134 -18.01 -2.14 2.98
CA GLU A 134 -19.09 -2.82 3.68
C GLU A 134 -18.69 -4.24 4.17
N GLY A 135 -19.36 -4.71 5.23
CA GLY A 135 -19.19 -6.08 5.73
C GLY A 135 -18.00 -6.29 6.68
N PHE A 136 -17.23 -5.25 6.97
CA PHE A 136 -16.19 -5.27 8.00
C PHE A 136 -16.68 -4.71 9.33
N SER A 137 -16.02 -5.11 10.42
CA SER A 137 -16.29 -4.58 11.77
C SER A 137 -15.00 -4.54 12.57
N ILE A 138 -14.82 -3.50 13.37
CA ILE A 138 -13.71 -3.40 14.33
C ILE A 138 -14.21 -3.93 15.67
N ASN A 139 -13.72 -5.10 16.06
CA ASN A 139 -13.99 -5.69 17.37
C ASN A 139 -12.84 -5.33 18.31
N THR A 140 -12.86 -4.12 18.85
CA THR A 140 -11.95 -3.77 19.94
C THR A 140 -12.38 -4.55 21.19
N ARG A 141 -11.44 -5.33 21.75
CA ARG A 141 -11.61 -6.00 23.04
C ARG A 141 -11.53 -5.01 24.19
#